data_AF-A5G451-F1
#
_entry.id   AF-A5G451-F1
#
_cell.length_a   1.000
_cell.length_b   1.000
_cell.length_c   1.000
_cell.angle_alpha   90.00
_cell.angle_beta   90.00
_cell.angle_gamma   90.00
#
_symmetry.space_group_name_H-M   'P 1'
#
loop_
_entity.id
_entity.type
_entity.pdbx_description
1 polymer ?
#
loop_
_entity_poly.entity_id
_entity_poly.type
_entity_poly.pdbx_seq_one_letter_code
_entity_poly.pdbx_strand_id
1 'polypeptide(L)'
;MKHRCISMSNRSFVFLLLAVALPLALAGCGADKTGTKPAAGSAKKENTTSVAQAASFAPQTTATRKVDKAFANESSAAKGAVASKVKYNAGEDPAFAKKCGWPVNCPASLPGSILPKKRIVAYYGNPLSKRMGALGEYPKDEMLRRLKVEVARWEKADPKMPVQPALHLIAVVAQGEPGKAGKYRMIMPDKIIEQVYGWAKEANALLFIDIQTGHDNIRTVLPRFEWILKNPDVHLGMDPEFNLIKSGKKPGTKIGTYDAADINYVTGYLKDLVKKYNLPPKVLTVHRFTRNGVTNARSIALRPEVQIVMHMDGWGAPWLKRDSYKDYVVSEPVQYTGFKLFYHNDTKKGDPLMTPQDLLKLNPKPIYIQYQ
;
A
#
# COMPACT_ATOMS: atom_id res chain seq x y z
N MET A 1 -47.85 47.17 9.98
CA MET A 1 -49.33 47.08 9.86
C MET A 1 -49.68 46.24 8.62
N LYS A 2 -50.90 45.66 8.54
CA LYS A 2 -51.75 45.42 7.33
C LYS A 2 -51.08 45.24 5.94
N HIS A 3 -51.30 44.24 5.07
CA HIS A 3 -52.13 43.00 4.94
C HIS A 3 -51.24 41.90 4.25
N ARG A 4 -51.53 40.60 4.05
CA ARG A 4 -52.69 39.66 3.99
C ARG A 4 -53.41 39.48 2.62
N CYS A 5 -53.31 38.26 2.05
CA CYS A 5 -53.95 37.74 0.81
C CYS A 5 -53.41 38.38 -0.51
N ILE A 6 -53.57 37.82 -1.73
CA ILE A 6 -54.62 36.96 -2.33
C ILE A 6 -54.05 35.79 -3.21
N SER A 7 -54.85 34.73 -3.37
CA SER A 7 -54.69 33.53 -4.20
C SER A 7 -54.82 33.76 -5.72
N MET A 8 -54.32 32.87 -6.57
CA MET A 8 -55.15 32.23 -7.64
C MET A 8 -54.45 31.03 -8.31
N SER A 9 -55.23 30.25 -9.08
CA SER A 9 -54.84 28.94 -9.64
C SER A 9 -55.39 28.73 -11.06
N ASN A 10 -54.87 27.71 -11.75
CA ASN A 10 -55.32 27.07 -13.00
C ASN A 10 -55.35 27.88 -14.30
N ARG A 11 -54.80 27.26 -15.36
CA ARG A 11 -55.48 27.08 -16.66
C ARG A 11 -54.98 25.80 -17.35
N SER A 12 -55.89 25.09 -18.01
CA SER A 12 -55.69 23.74 -18.56
C SER A 12 -55.93 23.72 -20.08
N PHE A 13 -55.24 22.84 -20.81
CA PHE A 13 -55.64 22.29 -22.13
C PHE A 13 -55.09 20.84 -22.19
N VAL A 14 -55.94 19.79 -22.25
CA VAL A 14 -56.57 19.15 -23.44
C VAL A 14 -55.52 18.43 -24.32
N PHE A 15 -55.48 17.11 -24.59
CA PHE A 15 -56.40 15.94 -24.79
C PHE A 15 -56.41 15.43 -26.26
N LEU A 16 -55.65 14.35 -26.55
CA LEU A 16 -55.85 13.24 -27.53
C LEU A 16 -54.59 12.33 -27.47
N LEU A 17 -54.55 10.98 -27.45
CA LEU A 17 -55.49 9.83 -27.54
C LEU A 17 -55.68 9.18 -28.94
N LEU A 18 -55.80 7.83 -28.94
CA LEU A 18 -55.80 6.79 -30.01
C LEU A 18 -54.44 6.53 -30.72
N ALA A 19 -53.84 5.32 -30.85
CA ALA A 19 -54.14 3.88 -30.59
C ALA A 19 -54.43 2.99 -31.83
N VAL A 20 -54.35 1.63 -31.65
CA VAL A 20 -54.50 0.52 -32.66
C VAL A 20 -53.23 0.25 -33.52
N ALA A 21 -52.79 -0.98 -33.87
CA ALA A 21 -52.88 -2.34 -33.27
C ALA A 21 -51.83 -3.30 -33.94
N LEU A 22 -51.77 -4.57 -33.52
CA LEU A 22 -50.83 -5.63 -33.95
C LEU A 22 -51.25 -6.32 -35.29
N PRO A 23 -50.36 -7.08 -35.99
CA PRO A 23 -50.22 -8.53 -35.73
C PRO A 23 -48.82 -9.16 -35.99
N LEU A 24 -48.71 -10.49 -35.81
CA LEU A 24 -47.51 -11.34 -35.99
C LEU A 24 -47.39 -11.93 -37.41
N ALA A 25 -46.17 -12.36 -37.79
CA ALA A 25 -45.90 -13.44 -38.77
C ALA A 25 -44.55 -14.14 -38.47
N LEU A 26 -44.24 -15.26 -39.15
CA LEU A 26 -43.17 -16.23 -38.81
C LEU A 26 -42.27 -16.62 -40.00
N ALA A 27 -41.13 -17.28 -39.69
CA ALA A 27 -40.19 -17.99 -40.57
C ALA A 27 -39.33 -17.15 -41.56
N GLY A 28 -38.15 -17.62 -42.02
CA GLY A 28 -37.36 -18.79 -41.57
C GLY A 28 -36.22 -19.20 -42.54
N CYS A 29 -35.25 -19.95 -42.02
CA CYS A 29 -34.24 -20.80 -42.72
C CYS A 29 -33.17 -20.18 -43.64
N GLY A 30 -31.99 -20.83 -43.66
CA GLY A 30 -30.94 -20.70 -44.68
C GLY A 30 -29.89 -19.58 -44.47
N ALA A 31 -28.66 -19.67 -45.00
CA ALA A 31 -27.58 -20.67 -44.90
C ALA A 31 -26.42 -20.23 -45.83
N ASP A 32 -25.18 -20.47 -45.39
CA ASP A 32 -23.92 -20.48 -46.15
C ASP A 32 -23.30 -19.18 -46.77
N LYS A 33 -21.97 -19.09 -46.54
CA LYS A 33 -20.85 -18.55 -47.36
C LYS A 33 -21.20 -17.61 -48.53
N THR A 34 -20.58 -16.44 -48.71
CA THR A 34 -19.11 -16.21 -48.80
C THR A 34 -18.74 -14.75 -48.47
N GLY A 35 -17.45 -14.41 -48.38
CA GLY A 35 -16.99 -13.07 -48.01
C GLY A 35 -16.70 -12.13 -49.18
N THR A 36 -16.82 -10.82 -48.95
CA THR A 36 -16.04 -9.76 -49.61
C THR A 36 -16.03 -8.52 -48.71
N LYS A 37 -14.95 -7.74 -48.76
CA LYS A 37 -14.70 -6.54 -47.94
C LYS A 37 -15.22 -5.29 -48.66
N PRO A 38 -15.85 -4.36 -47.93
CA PRO A 38 -15.49 -2.95 -48.11
C PRO A 38 -15.25 -2.22 -46.77
N ALA A 39 -15.09 -0.89 -46.83
CA ALA A 39 -14.47 -0.10 -45.77
C ALA A 39 -15.44 0.77 -44.94
N ALA A 40 -14.91 1.26 -43.81
CA ALA A 40 -15.28 2.51 -43.15
C ALA A 40 -16.77 2.80 -42.85
N GLY A 41 -17.26 2.28 -41.72
CA GLY A 41 -18.42 2.84 -40.99
C GLY A 41 -17.95 3.48 -39.68
N SER A 42 -18.28 4.76 -39.45
CA SER A 42 -17.91 5.45 -38.21
C SER A 42 -18.88 5.12 -37.08
N ALA A 43 -18.37 4.60 -35.95
CA ALA A 43 -19.16 4.28 -34.77
C ALA A 43 -18.46 4.78 -33.49
N LYS A 44 -19.22 5.46 -32.62
CA LYS A 44 -18.74 5.92 -31.31
C LYS A 44 -18.22 4.73 -30.49
N LYS A 45 -17.04 4.88 -29.88
CA LYS A 45 -16.66 4.12 -28.68
C LYS A 45 -16.72 5.03 -27.47
N GLU A 46 -17.21 4.47 -26.37
CA GLU A 46 -17.35 5.15 -25.10
C GLU A 46 -16.00 5.28 -24.39
N ASN A 47 -15.85 6.31 -23.55
CA ASN A 47 -14.59 6.62 -22.88
C ASN A 47 -14.31 5.65 -21.71
N THR A 48 -13.76 4.48 -22.00
CA THR A 48 -13.04 3.69 -20.99
C THR A 48 -11.80 4.47 -20.54
N THR A 49 -11.92 5.16 -19.41
CA THR A 49 -10.84 6.00 -18.85
C THR A 49 -9.66 5.12 -18.46
N SER A 50 -8.49 5.34 -19.05
CA SER A 50 -7.29 4.56 -18.74
C SER A 50 -6.76 4.90 -17.34
N VAL A 51 -6.89 3.94 -16.41
CA VAL A 51 -6.15 3.98 -15.15
C VAL A 51 -4.66 3.86 -15.51
N ALA A 52 -3.89 4.90 -15.22
CA ALA A 52 -2.47 4.96 -15.58
C ALA A 52 -1.69 3.80 -14.96
N GLN A 53 -0.73 3.25 -15.71
CA GLN A 53 0.14 2.19 -15.19
C GLN A 53 0.97 2.72 -14.02
N ALA A 54 0.99 1.99 -12.90
CA ALA A 54 1.93 2.22 -11.82
C ALA A 54 3.36 2.15 -12.38
N ALA A 55 4.09 3.26 -12.32
CA ALA A 55 5.43 3.35 -12.87
C ALA A 55 6.42 2.64 -11.93
N SER A 56 6.93 1.48 -12.36
CA SER A 56 7.90 0.73 -11.57
C SER A 56 9.25 1.44 -11.56
N PHE A 57 9.57 2.18 -10.49
CA PHE A 57 10.95 2.61 -10.24
C PHE A 57 11.83 1.38 -10.03
N ALA A 58 12.69 1.08 -11.00
CA ALA A 58 13.72 0.06 -10.89
C ALA A 58 15.01 0.69 -10.36
N PRO A 59 15.51 0.30 -9.17
CA PRO A 59 16.81 0.77 -8.69
C PRO A 59 17.93 0.15 -9.55
N GLN A 60 18.45 0.91 -10.51
CA GLN A 60 19.68 0.56 -11.22
C GLN A 60 20.90 1.05 -10.42
N THR A 61 21.48 0.16 -9.61
CA THR A 61 22.75 0.39 -8.91
C THR A 61 23.86 -0.46 -9.52
N THR A 62 24.62 0.11 -10.46
CA THR A 62 25.75 -0.52 -11.14
C THR A 62 27.01 -0.54 -10.25
N ALA A 63 27.05 -1.48 -9.31
CA ALA A 63 28.23 -1.74 -8.47
C ALA A 63 29.13 -2.81 -9.12
N THR A 64 29.95 -2.43 -10.12
CA THR A 64 30.95 -3.33 -10.71
C THR A 64 32.13 -3.54 -9.75
N ARG A 65 32.36 -4.78 -9.35
CA ARG A 65 33.40 -5.15 -8.39
C ARG A 65 34.69 -5.52 -9.13
N LYS A 66 35.70 -4.64 -9.09
CA LYS A 66 37.08 -5.02 -9.47
C LYS A 66 37.59 -6.13 -8.55
N VAL A 67 38.42 -7.02 -9.10
CA VAL A 67 39.05 -8.14 -8.40
C VAL A 67 40.54 -8.10 -8.72
N ASP A 68 41.31 -7.46 -7.85
CA ASP A 68 42.77 -7.41 -7.94
C ASP A 68 43.37 -8.49 -7.02
N LYS A 69 44.27 -9.32 -7.54
CA LYS A 69 44.99 -10.36 -6.78
C LYS A 69 46.41 -9.87 -6.45
N ALA A 70 46.84 -10.11 -5.22
CA ALA A 70 48.25 -10.08 -4.81
C ALA A 70 48.52 -11.23 -3.82
N PHE A 71 49.79 -11.62 -3.66
CA PHE A 71 50.21 -12.87 -3.01
C PHE A 71 50.60 -12.72 -1.51
N ALA A 72 50.68 -13.89 -0.85
CA ALA A 72 51.54 -14.31 0.28
C ALA A 72 52.26 -13.24 1.15
N ASN A 73 52.42 -13.43 2.47
CA ASN A 73 52.99 -14.64 3.07
C ASN A 73 52.58 -14.87 4.54
N GLU A 74 52.91 -16.05 5.09
CA GLU A 74 52.56 -16.44 6.47
C GLU A 74 53.59 -15.97 7.52
N SER A 75 53.13 -15.82 8.77
CA SER A 75 53.95 -15.87 9.99
C SER A 75 53.08 -16.20 11.20
N SER A 76 53.58 -17.04 12.12
CA SER A 76 52.77 -17.69 13.15
C SER A 76 52.95 -17.08 14.55
N ALA A 77 51.83 -16.81 15.23
CA ALA A 77 51.79 -16.50 16.66
C ALA A 77 50.45 -16.91 17.27
N ALA A 78 50.46 -17.72 18.32
CA ALA A 78 49.25 -18.27 18.92
C ALA A 78 48.41 -17.20 19.66
N LYS A 79 47.11 -17.12 19.34
CA LYS A 79 46.09 -16.44 20.17
C LYS A 79 44.83 -17.30 20.25
N GLY A 80 44.15 -17.23 21.39
CA GLY A 80 43.12 -18.19 21.81
C GLY A 80 41.91 -18.33 20.88
N ALA A 81 41.16 -19.42 21.07
CA ALA A 81 40.07 -19.87 20.20
C ALA A 81 39.10 -18.74 19.80
N VAL A 82 39.30 -18.22 18.58
CA VAL A 82 38.41 -17.22 17.99
C VAL A 82 37.12 -17.93 17.60
N ALA A 83 36.06 -17.75 18.40
CA ALA A 83 34.72 -18.20 18.07
C ALA A 83 34.37 -17.77 16.64
N SER A 84 33.98 -18.72 15.81
CA SER A 84 33.81 -18.51 14.36
C SER A 84 32.80 -17.39 14.11
N LYS A 85 33.26 -16.30 13.48
CA LYS A 85 32.43 -15.12 13.24
C LYS A 85 31.27 -15.49 12.30
N VAL A 86 30.08 -15.66 12.88
CA VAL A 86 28.86 -16.00 12.16
C VAL A 86 28.62 -14.98 11.05
N LYS A 87 28.61 -15.46 9.79
CA LYS A 87 28.43 -14.62 8.61
C LYS A 87 26.94 -14.44 8.33
N TYR A 88 26.37 -13.36 8.85
CA TYR A 88 25.01 -12.92 8.52
C TYR A 88 24.94 -12.36 7.09
N ASN A 89 23.77 -12.46 6.44
CA ASN A 89 23.48 -11.66 5.26
C ASN A 89 23.10 -10.22 5.67
N ALA A 90 22.97 -9.32 4.69
CA ALA A 90 22.48 -7.97 4.95
C ALA A 90 21.11 -7.99 5.66
N GLY A 91 20.95 -7.18 6.70
CA GLY A 91 19.72 -7.08 7.48
C GLY A 91 19.48 -8.23 8.46
N GLU A 92 20.34 -9.25 8.49
CA GLU A 92 20.23 -10.39 9.43
C GLU A 92 21.11 -10.24 10.68
N ASP A 93 22.11 -9.35 10.69
CA ASP A 93 23.03 -9.15 11.82
C ASP A 93 22.36 -8.42 13.02
N PRO A 94 22.18 -9.08 14.19
CA PRO A 94 21.61 -8.45 15.37
C PRO A 94 22.56 -7.45 16.05
N ALA A 95 23.88 -7.57 15.87
CA ALA A 95 24.85 -6.63 16.42
C ALA A 95 24.83 -5.30 15.65
N PHE A 96 24.70 -5.35 14.32
CA PHE A 96 24.41 -4.18 13.49
C PHE A 96 23.09 -3.51 13.91
N ALA A 97 22.00 -4.28 14.04
CA ALA A 97 20.71 -3.74 14.47
C ALA A 97 20.79 -3.06 15.85
N LYS A 98 21.47 -3.68 16.84
CA LYS A 98 21.70 -3.08 18.16
C LYS A 98 22.54 -1.80 18.07
N LYS A 99 23.60 -1.78 17.24
CA LYS A 99 24.43 -0.59 17.00
C LYS A 99 23.65 0.57 16.36
N CYS A 100 22.67 0.26 15.51
CA CYS A 100 21.79 1.27 14.91
C CYS A 100 20.74 1.83 15.87
N GLY A 101 20.42 1.13 16.96
CA GLY A 101 19.47 1.58 17.99
C GLY A 101 18.22 0.70 18.16
N TRP A 102 18.25 -0.57 17.73
CA TRP A 102 17.13 -1.51 17.93
C TRP A 102 17.29 -2.39 19.18
N PRO A 103 16.19 -2.71 19.90
CA PRO A 103 14.85 -2.15 19.76
C PRO A 103 14.78 -0.71 20.27
N VAL A 104 13.88 0.10 19.69
CA VAL A 104 13.69 1.50 20.12
C VAL A 104 12.96 1.54 21.47
N ASN A 105 13.33 2.48 22.33
CA ASN A 105 12.57 2.77 23.54
C ASN A 105 11.19 3.34 23.16
N CYS A 106 10.15 2.53 23.32
CA CYS A 106 8.78 2.86 22.91
C CYS A 106 7.96 3.40 24.08
N PRO A 107 6.98 4.31 23.85
CA PRO A 107 5.94 4.59 24.83
C PRO A 107 5.17 3.31 25.23
N ALA A 108 4.62 3.29 26.44
CA ALA A 108 3.80 2.18 26.90
C ALA A 108 2.61 1.91 25.95
N SER A 109 2.41 0.64 25.60
CA SER A 109 1.33 0.23 24.70
C SER A 109 -0.03 0.33 25.40
N LEU A 110 -0.97 1.06 24.81
CA LEU A 110 -2.34 1.16 25.33
C LEU A 110 -3.12 -0.16 25.08
N PRO A 111 -4.25 -0.38 25.78
CA PRO A 111 -5.15 -1.48 25.46
C PRO A 111 -5.56 -1.49 23.98
N GLY A 112 -5.59 -2.69 23.39
CA GLY A 112 -5.89 -2.85 21.97
C GLY A 112 -4.72 -2.64 20.99
N SER A 113 -3.51 -2.29 21.45
CA SER A 113 -2.31 -2.34 20.60
C SER A 113 -2.13 -3.73 19.97
N ILE A 114 -1.91 -3.76 18.66
CA ILE A 114 -1.71 -4.96 17.85
C ILE A 114 -0.24 -5.36 17.87
N LEU A 115 0.64 -4.39 17.72
CA LEU A 115 2.09 -4.56 17.70
C LEU A 115 2.68 -4.35 19.10
N PRO A 116 3.70 -5.13 19.53
CA PRO A 116 4.36 -6.21 18.81
C PRO A 116 3.70 -7.60 19.04
N LYS A 117 2.50 -7.67 19.62
CA LYS A 117 1.88 -8.93 20.08
C LYS A 117 1.32 -9.81 18.96
N LYS A 118 0.93 -9.23 17.83
CA LYS A 118 0.51 -9.92 16.61
C LYS A 118 1.38 -9.51 15.43
N ARG A 119 1.50 -10.39 14.43
CA ARG A 119 2.04 -10.06 13.10
C ARG A 119 0.89 -9.68 12.18
N ILE A 120 0.97 -8.55 11.49
CA ILE A 120 0.00 -8.18 10.45
C ILE A 120 0.44 -8.80 9.12
N VAL A 121 -0.49 -9.45 8.41
CA VAL A 121 -0.28 -9.95 7.05
C VAL A 121 -1.32 -9.30 6.14
N ALA A 122 -0.86 -8.47 5.20
CA ALA A 122 -1.69 -7.58 4.40
C ALA A 122 -1.63 -7.91 2.90
N TYR A 123 -2.79 -7.88 2.22
CA TYR A 123 -2.87 -7.81 0.76
C TYR A 123 -3.06 -6.35 0.33
N TYR A 124 -2.15 -5.83 -0.50
CA TYR A 124 -2.15 -4.44 -0.96
C TYR A 124 -2.74 -4.30 -2.37
N GLY A 125 -3.27 -3.12 -2.68
CA GLY A 125 -3.65 -2.73 -4.03
C GLY A 125 -4.97 -1.96 -4.11
N ASN A 126 -5.63 -2.04 -5.26
CA ASN A 126 -6.89 -1.36 -5.52
C ASN A 126 -7.82 -2.27 -6.35
N PRO A 127 -9.09 -2.47 -5.95
CA PRO A 127 -9.99 -3.43 -6.60
C PRO A 127 -10.35 -3.08 -8.05
N LEU A 128 -10.06 -1.85 -8.49
CA LEU A 128 -10.27 -1.40 -9.87
C LEU A 128 -9.05 -1.68 -10.78
N SER A 129 -7.97 -2.30 -10.27
CA SER A 129 -6.75 -2.56 -11.06
C SER A 129 -6.05 -3.86 -10.68
N LYS A 130 -6.11 -4.84 -11.60
CA LYS A 130 -5.34 -6.11 -11.54
C LYS A 130 -3.82 -5.95 -11.61
N ARG A 131 -3.29 -4.72 -11.71
CA ARG A 131 -1.86 -4.40 -11.81
C ARG A 131 -1.32 -3.63 -10.61
N MET A 132 -2.16 -3.31 -9.62
CA MET A 132 -1.77 -2.54 -8.43
C MET A 132 -1.61 -3.38 -7.16
N GLY A 133 -1.93 -4.67 -7.23
CA GLY A 133 -1.55 -5.65 -6.21
C GLY A 133 -2.58 -6.76 -5.98
N ALA A 134 -2.18 -7.77 -5.21
CA ALA A 134 -2.98 -8.94 -4.81
C ALA A 134 -4.42 -8.63 -4.35
N LEU A 135 -4.70 -7.47 -3.76
CA LEU A 135 -6.06 -7.04 -3.38
C LEU A 135 -6.99 -6.88 -4.60
N GLY A 136 -6.46 -6.44 -5.74
CA GLY A 136 -7.20 -6.19 -6.98
C GLY A 136 -6.91 -7.16 -8.13
N GLU A 137 -5.93 -8.06 -7.99
CA GLU A 137 -5.57 -9.05 -9.00
C GLU A 137 -6.67 -10.13 -9.18
N TYR A 138 -7.22 -10.61 -8.06
CA TYR A 138 -8.16 -11.74 -8.01
C TYR A 138 -9.61 -11.29 -7.72
N PRO A 139 -10.64 -12.09 -8.09
CA PRO A 139 -12.00 -11.94 -7.57
C PRO A 139 -12.03 -12.03 -6.03
N LYS A 140 -12.97 -11.34 -5.38
CA LYS A 140 -13.04 -11.17 -3.91
C LYS A 140 -12.79 -12.48 -3.13
N ASP A 141 -13.57 -13.53 -3.40
CA ASP A 141 -13.51 -14.77 -2.62
C ASP A 141 -12.18 -15.51 -2.80
N GLU A 142 -11.60 -15.48 -4.01
CA GLU A 142 -10.27 -16.03 -4.30
C GLU A 142 -9.16 -15.18 -3.64
N MET A 143 -9.31 -13.85 -3.62
CA MET A 143 -8.40 -12.93 -2.93
C MET A 143 -8.36 -13.20 -1.43
N LEU A 144 -9.54 -13.30 -0.78
CA LEU A 144 -9.65 -13.61 0.65
C LEU A 144 -9.16 -15.03 0.98
N ARG A 145 -9.44 -16.01 0.12
CA ARG A 145 -8.93 -17.38 0.25
C ARG A 145 -7.40 -17.43 0.20
N ARG A 146 -6.78 -16.66 -0.70
CA ARG A 146 -5.31 -16.54 -0.83
C ARG A 146 -4.69 -15.84 0.38
N LEU A 147 -5.28 -14.74 0.86
CA LEU A 147 -4.86 -14.07 2.09
C LEU A 147 -4.86 -15.05 3.28
N LYS A 148 -5.91 -15.87 3.43
CA LYS A 148 -5.99 -16.91 4.48
C LYS A 148 -4.87 -17.97 4.36
N VAL A 149 -4.40 -18.29 3.16
CA VAL A 149 -3.26 -19.19 2.95
C VAL A 149 -1.93 -18.55 3.38
N GLU A 150 -1.71 -17.27 3.09
CA GLU A 150 -0.50 -16.58 3.60
C GLU A 150 -0.53 -16.40 5.13
N VAL A 151 -1.71 -16.12 5.72
CA VAL A 151 -1.90 -16.13 7.18
C VAL A 151 -1.44 -17.46 7.79
N ALA A 152 -1.99 -18.58 7.30
CA ALA A 152 -1.64 -19.91 7.81
C ALA A 152 -0.15 -20.28 7.58
N ARG A 153 0.48 -19.78 6.50
CA ARG A 153 1.93 -19.94 6.28
C ARG A 153 2.76 -19.19 7.32
N TRP A 154 2.34 -17.98 7.70
CA TRP A 154 3.02 -17.20 8.74
C TRP A 154 2.81 -17.77 10.14
N GLU A 155 1.61 -18.24 10.46
CA GLU A 155 1.33 -18.95 11.72
C GLU A 155 2.15 -20.24 11.83
N LYS A 156 2.29 -21.01 10.74
CA LYS A 156 3.17 -22.19 10.71
C LYS A 156 4.65 -21.85 10.83
N ALA A 157 5.08 -20.71 10.30
CA ALA A 157 6.49 -20.29 10.32
C ALA A 157 6.93 -19.72 11.68
N ASP A 158 6.01 -19.11 12.44
CA ASP A 158 6.26 -18.54 13.76
C ASP A 158 5.05 -18.73 14.69
N PRO A 159 4.83 -19.97 15.22
CA PRO A 159 3.62 -20.30 15.99
C PRO A 159 3.46 -19.56 17.32
N LYS A 160 4.47 -18.78 17.75
CA LYS A 160 4.42 -17.96 18.96
C LYS A 160 3.88 -16.54 18.72
N MET A 161 3.68 -16.14 17.46
CA MET A 161 3.23 -14.81 17.09
C MET A 161 1.94 -14.87 16.25
N PRO A 162 0.76 -14.74 16.89
CA PRO A 162 -0.54 -14.79 16.20
C PRO A 162 -0.62 -13.81 15.04
N VAL A 163 -1.26 -14.22 13.95
CA VAL A 163 -1.37 -13.40 12.74
C VAL A 163 -2.71 -12.65 12.72
N GLN A 164 -2.67 -11.44 12.19
CA GLN A 164 -3.82 -10.58 11.95
C GLN A 164 -3.91 -10.28 10.45
N PRO A 165 -4.90 -10.80 9.70
CA PRO A 165 -5.08 -10.44 8.30
C PRO A 165 -5.41 -8.95 8.15
N ALA A 166 -5.07 -8.39 6.99
CA ALA A 166 -5.40 -7.03 6.60
C ALA A 166 -5.61 -6.89 5.08
N LEU A 167 -6.46 -5.92 4.69
CA LEU A 167 -6.54 -5.39 3.33
C LEU A 167 -5.97 -3.98 3.33
N HIS A 168 -5.04 -3.68 2.43
CA HIS A 168 -4.41 -2.36 2.31
C HIS A 168 -4.82 -1.69 1.00
N LEU A 169 -5.85 -0.86 1.08
CA LEU A 169 -6.48 -0.21 -0.06
C LEU A 169 -5.76 1.09 -0.42
N ILE A 170 -5.30 1.21 -1.67
CA ILE A 170 -4.86 2.48 -2.25
C ILE A 170 -6.09 3.36 -2.50
N ALA A 171 -6.46 4.13 -1.48
CA ALA A 171 -7.65 4.98 -1.46
C ALA A 171 -7.40 6.34 -2.14
N VAL A 172 -6.14 6.78 -2.20
CA VAL A 172 -5.70 7.87 -3.07
C VAL A 172 -4.57 7.36 -3.93
N VAL A 173 -4.79 7.32 -5.25
CA VAL A 173 -3.88 6.77 -6.25
C VAL A 173 -3.19 7.91 -7.00
N ALA A 174 -1.87 7.95 -7.00
CA ALA A 174 -1.12 8.93 -7.78
C ALA A 174 -1.30 8.68 -9.30
N GLN A 175 -1.37 9.76 -10.08
CA GLN A 175 -1.70 9.72 -11.50
C GLN A 175 -0.59 10.35 -12.33
N GLY A 176 -0.33 9.80 -13.53
CA GLY A 176 0.59 10.42 -14.51
C GLY A 176 0.06 11.76 -15.04
N GLU A 177 -1.25 12.01 -14.98
CA GLU A 177 -1.91 13.23 -15.43
C GLU A 177 -2.58 14.01 -14.29
N PRO A 178 -2.69 15.36 -14.40
CA PRO A 178 -3.05 16.22 -13.29
C PRO A 178 -4.47 16.01 -12.72
N GLY A 179 -5.39 15.53 -13.56
CA GLY A 179 -6.82 15.50 -13.28
C GLY A 179 -7.43 16.90 -13.13
N LYS A 180 -8.75 16.98 -12.92
CA LYS A 180 -9.50 18.26 -12.84
C LYS A 180 -9.01 19.24 -11.76
N ALA A 181 -8.28 18.75 -10.75
CA ALA A 181 -7.79 19.55 -9.62
C ALA A 181 -6.31 19.99 -9.75
N GLY A 182 -5.60 19.60 -10.82
CA GLY A 182 -4.17 19.90 -10.96
C GLY A 182 -3.25 19.12 -10.01
N LYS A 183 -3.76 18.10 -9.31
CA LYS A 183 -3.08 17.45 -8.18
C LYS A 183 -2.37 16.13 -8.48
N TYR A 184 -2.45 15.61 -9.71
CA TYR A 184 -1.81 14.34 -10.11
C TYR A 184 -2.18 13.16 -9.19
N ARG A 185 -3.44 13.11 -8.75
CA ARG A 185 -3.97 12.08 -7.85
C ARG A 185 -5.48 11.91 -7.98
N MET A 186 -5.92 10.66 -7.97
CA MET A 186 -7.33 10.27 -7.95
C MET A 186 -7.69 9.78 -6.54
N ILE A 187 -8.72 10.36 -5.93
CA ILE A 187 -9.31 9.84 -4.69
C ILE A 187 -10.40 8.85 -5.09
N MET A 188 -10.41 7.66 -4.48
CA MET A 188 -11.44 6.66 -4.73
C MET A 188 -12.82 7.14 -4.25
N PRO A 189 -13.92 6.81 -4.94
CA PRO A 189 -15.27 7.03 -4.41
C PRO A 189 -15.44 6.30 -3.08
N ASP A 190 -16.09 6.94 -2.11
CA ASP A 190 -16.17 6.41 -0.74
C ASP A 190 -16.84 5.02 -0.71
N LYS A 191 -17.80 4.74 -1.62
CA LYS A 191 -18.40 3.41 -1.85
C LYS A 191 -17.40 2.28 -2.13
N ILE A 192 -16.26 2.57 -2.79
CA ILE A 192 -15.20 1.57 -3.02
C ILE A 192 -14.48 1.26 -1.71
N ILE A 193 -14.33 2.26 -0.83
CA ILE A 193 -13.72 2.11 0.50
C ILE A 193 -14.68 1.32 1.41
N GLU A 194 -15.98 1.63 1.38
CA GLU A 194 -17.02 0.86 2.07
C GLU A 194 -17.06 -0.61 1.61
N GLN A 195 -16.94 -0.86 0.30
CA GLN A 195 -16.92 -2.20 -0.28
C GLN A 195 -15.73 -3.02 0.23
N VAL A 196 -14.51 -2.48 0.20
CA VAL A 196 -13.31 -3.17 0.70
C VAL A 196 -13.31 -3.27 2.23
N TYR A 197 -13.90 -2.31 2.95
CA TYR A 197 -14.12 -2.42 4.39
C TYR A 197 -15.06 -3.59 4.71
N GLY A 198 -16.15 -3.76 3.96
CA GLY A 198 -17.03 -4.93 4.06
C GLY A 198 -16.29 -6.25 3.89
N TRP A 199 -15.40 -6.36 2.89
CA TRP A 199 -14.54 -7.53 2.69
C TRP A 199 -13.55 -7.75 3.86
N ALA A 200 -13.05 -6.67 4.46
CA ALA A 200 -12.20 -6.75 5.64
C ALA A 200 -12.99 -7.29 6.85
N LYS A 201 -14.22 -6.81 7.09
CA LYS A 201 -15.12 -7.36 8.13
C LYS A 201 -15.41 -8.85 7.90
N GLU A 202 -15.74 -9.24 6.66
CA GLU A 202 -16.01 -10.63 6.25
C GLU A 202 -14.83 -11.56 6.59
N ALA A 203 -13.59 -11.09 6.41
CA ALA A 203 -12.37 -11.85 6.69
C ALA A 203 -11.81 -11.69 8.13
N ASN A 204 -12.50 -10.98 9.02
CA ASN A 204 -11.99 -10.55 10.34
C ASN A 204 -10.60 -9.85 10.24
N ALA A 205 -10.43 -9.06 9.18
CA ALA A 205 -9.20 -8.40 8.79
C ALA A 205 -9.25 -6.89 9.10
N LEU A 206 -8.07 -6.31 9.30
CA LEU A 206 -7.91 -4.85 9.39
C LEU A 206 -8.07 -4.22 8.00
N LEU A 207 -8.51 -2.96 7.95
CA LEU A 207 -8.42 -2.14 6.74
C LEU A 207 -7.33 -1.09 6.92
N PHE A 208 -6.43 -0.95 5.95
CA PHE A 208 -5.54 0.20 5.86
C PHE A 208 -5.97 1.08 4.68
N ILE A 209 -6.06 2.39 4.92
CA ILE A 209 -6.30 3.43 3.92
C ILE A 209 -4.93 4.00 3.51
N ASP A 210 -4.46 3.69 2.31
CA ASP A 210 -3.22 4.27 1.78
C ASP A 210 -3.46 5.56 0.99
N ILE A 211 -2.49 6.49 1.10
CA ILE A 211 -2.56 7.82 0.51
C ILE A 211 -1.29 8.16 -0.29
N GLN A 212 -1.42 8.11 -1.62
CA GLN A 212 -0.44 8.60 -2.59
C GLN A 212 -0.80 10.04 -3.02
N THR A 213 -0.11 11.04 -2.47
CA THR A 213 -0.54 12.46 -2.58
C THR A 213 -0.33 13.13 -3.94
N GLY A 214 0.64 12.69 -4.75
CA GLY A 214 0.99 13.36 -6.00
C GLY A 214 1.50 14.78 -5.75
N HIS A 215 0.75 15.80 -6.18
CA HIS A 215 1.01 17.22 -5.94
C HIS A 215 0.03 17.84 -4.92
N ASP A 216 -0.78 17.02 -4.25
CA ASP A 216 -1.58 17.43 -3.08
C ASP A 216 -0.73 17.37 -1.80
N ASN A 217 -1.26 17.88 -0.67
CA ASN A 217 -0.60 17.80 0.63
C ASN A 217 -1.27 16.73 1.51
N ILE A 218 -0.52 15.98 2.31
CA ILE A 218 -1.13 15.02 3.25
C ILE A 218 -2.10 15.72 4.23
N ARG A 219 -1.86 17.00 4.54
CA ARG A 219 -2.68 17.86 5.41
C ARG A 219 -4.02 18.27 4.80
N THR A 220 -4.14 18.27 3.46
CA THR A 220 -5.41 18.52 2.75
C THR A 220 -6.17 17.23 2.45
N VAL A 221 -5.45 16.11 2.29
CA VAL A 221 -6.03 14.83 1.88
C VAL A 221 -6.47 13.94 3.05
N LEU A 222 -5.66 13.82 4.11
CA LEU A 222 -5.93 12.92 5.23
C LEU A 222 -7.26 13.20 5.97
N PRO A 223 -7.64 14.47 6.27
CA PRO A 223 -8.88 14.75 7.01
C PRO A 223 -10.16 14.27 6.31
N ARG A 224 -10.14 14.06 4.98
CA ARG A 224 -11.28 13.45 4.26
C ARG A 224 -11.64 12.08 4.82
N PHE A 225 -10.66 11.30 5.29
CA PHE A 225 -10.86 9.92 5.70
C PHE A 225 -11.28 9.75 7.17
N GLU A 226 -11.60 10.83 7.89
CA GLU A 226 -12.08 10.74 9.27
C GLU A 226 -13.30 9.82 9.42
N TRP A 227 -14.21 9.83 8.44
CA TRP A 227 -15.43 9.02 8.46
C TRP A 227 -15.18 7.51 8.50
N ILE A 228 -14.06 7.04 7.96
CA ILE A 228 -13.65 5.63 7.96
C ILE A 228 -12.59 5.36 9.05
N LEU A 229 -11.63 6.25 9.26
CA LEU A 229 -10.56 6.13 10.28
C LEU A 229 -11.10 6.13 11.73
N LYS A 230 -12.31 6.66 11.97
CA LYS A 230 -13.00 6.56 13.26
C LYS A 230 -13.40 5.12 13.67
N ASN A 231 -13.36 4.14 12.75
CA ASN A 231 -13.58 2.73 13.09
C ASN A 231 -12.32 2.15 13.75
N PRO A 232 -12.40 1.29 14.77
CA PRO A 232 -11.24 0.85 15.56
C PRO A 232 -10.21 0.08 14.73
N ASP A 233 -10.68 -0.79 13.83
CA ASP A 233 -9.96 -1.71 12.95
C ASP A 233 -9.51 -1.10 11.61
N VAL A 234 -9.69 0.22 11.43
CA VAL A 234 -9.18 0.97 10.28
C VAL A 234 -7.89 1.71 10.65
N HIS A 235 -6.88 1.62 9.77
CA HIS A 235 -5.51 2.12 9.92
C HIS A 235 -5.06 2.91 8.68
N LEU A 236 -3.83 3.41 8.67
CA LEU A 236 -3.34 4.32 7.62
C LEU A 236 -2.02 3.84 6.99
N GLY A 237 -1.93 3.93 5.68
CA GLY A 237 -0.70 3.86 4.90
C GLY A 237 -0.29 5.23 4.37
N MET A 238 1.01 5.39 4.10
CA MET A 238 1.52 6.48 3.27
C MET A 238 2.68 6.01 2.40
N ASP A 239 2.66 6.43 1.13
CA ASP A 239 3.71 6.20 0.14
C ASP A 239 4.51 7.50 -0.12
N PRO A 240 5.64 7.73 0.56
CA PRO A 240 6.50 8.89 0.32
C PRO A 240 6.98 9.01 -1.13
N GLU A 241 7.11 7.91 -1.88
CA GLU A 241 7.54 7.97 -3.29
C GLU A 241 6.58 8.76 -4.19
N PHE A 242 5.33 8.92 -3.78
CA PHE A 242 4.34 9.72 -4.50
C PHE A 242 4.15 11.13 -3.93
N ASN A 243 4.82 11.49 -2.82
CA ASN A 243 4.78 12.87 -2.31
C ASN A 243 5.74 13.77 -3.09
N LEU A 244 5.23 14.28 -4.21
CA LEU A 244 6.02 15.00 -5.23
C LEU A 244 5.77 16.52 -5.25
N ILE A 245 4.90 17.03 -4.38
CA ILE A 245 4.56 18.45 -4.22
C ILE A 245 5.79 19.39 -4.16
N LYS A 246 6.87 19.00 -3.45
CA LYS A 246 8.12 19.79 -3.36
C LYS A 246 8.91 19.84 -4.69
N SER A 247 8.62 18.98 -5.65
CA SER A 247 9.41 18.76 -6.87
C SER A 247 8.71 19.18 -8.17
N GLY A 248 7.37 19.27 -8.17
CA GLY A 248 6.55 19.49 -9.36
C GLY A 248 6.64 18.41 -10.44
N LYS A 249 7.39 17.31 -10.24
CA LYS A 249 7.55 16.25 -11.24
C LYS A 249 6.36 15.31 -11.24
N LYS A 250 5.95 14.83 -12.41
CA LYS A 250 4.83 13.88 -12.56
C LYS A 250 5.11 12.60 -11.76
N PRO A 251 4.12 12.01 -11.06
CA PRO A 251 4.23 10.66 -10.50
C PRO A 251 4.82 9.66 -11.50
N GLY A 252 5.73 8.82 -11.02
CA GLY A 252 6.46 7.87 -11.87
C GLY A 252 7.64 8.43 -12.65
N THR A 253 7.88 9.75 -12.66
CA THR A 253 9.06 10.36 -13.30
C THR A 253 10.18 10.73 -12.33
N LYS A 254 9.85 10.85 -11.03
CA LYS A 254 10.80 11.04 -9.93
C LYS A 254 10.22 10.41 -8.65
N ILE A 255 11.09 9.93 -7.77
CA ILE A 255 10.72 9.45 -6.43
C ILE A 255 10.52 10.67 -5.51
N GLY A 256 9.38 10.72 -4.82
CA GLY A 256 9.00 11.73 -3.84
C GLY A 256 9.70 11.58 -2.48
N THR A 257 9.27 12.38 -1.50
CA THR A 257 9.80 12.33 -0.13
C THR A 257 8.83 12.93 0.89
N TYR A 258 8.72 12.32 2.08
CA TYR A 258 8.11 12.93 3.26
C TYR A 258 9.19 13.31 4.28
N ASP A 259 8.93 14.37 5.04
CA ASP A 259 9.75 14.67 6.22
C ASP A 259 9.14 14.10 7.49
N ALA A 260 9.96 13.90 8.54
CA ALA A 260 9.48 13.65 9.88
C ALA A 260 8.42 14.67 10.36
N ALA A 261 8.47 15.93 9.93
CA ALA A 261 7.44 16.94 10.19
C ALA A 261 6.06 16.61 9.56
N ASP A 262 6.02 15.85 8.47
CA ASP A 262 4.79 15.37 7.84
C ASP A 262 4.27 14.11 8.54
N ILE A 263 5.16 13.17 8.85
CA ILE A 263 4.84 11.99 9.67
C ILE A 263 4.32 12.41 11.05
N ASN A 264 4.93 13.41 11.70
CA ASN A 264 4.53 13.92 13.01
C ASN A 264 3.16 14.61 13.01
N TYR A 265 2.77 15.22 11.88
CA TYR A 265 1.40 15.70 11.68
C TYR A 265 0.42 14.52 11.57
N VAL A 266 0.74 13.50 10.78
CA VAL A 266 -0.13 12.33 10.62
C VAL A 266 -0.27 11.54 11.93
N THR A 267 0.81 11.29 12.66
CA THR A 267 0.72 10.66 13.99
C THR A 267 -0.01 11.55 14.98
N GLY A 268 0.10 12.87 14.86
CA GLY A 268 -0.67 13.84 15.64
C GLY A 268 -2.17 13.70 15.40
N TYR A 269 -2.59 13.75 14.14
CA TYR A 269 -3.99 13.62 13.72
C TYR A 269 -4.59 12.25 14.10
N LEU A 270 -3.86 11.15 13.85
CA LEU A 270 -4.30 9.81 14.28
C LEU A 270 -4.44 9.70 15.81
N LYS A 271 -3.54 10.33 16.59
CA LYS A 271 -3.62 10.46 18.05
C LYS A 271 -4.85 11.28 18.50
N ASP A 272 -5.26 12.29 17.73
CA ASP A 272 -6.48 13.06 18.00
C ASP A 272 -7.74 12.25 17.69
N LEU A 273 -7.76 11.47 16.59
CA LEU A 273 -8.86 10.53 16.31
C LEU A 273 -9.01 9.46 17.40
N VAL A 274 -7.89 8.92 17.90
CA VAL A 274 -7.89 7.93 18.98
C VAL A 274 -8.56 8.47 20.24
N LYS A 275 -8.28 9.72 20.62
CA LYS A 275 -8.90 10.36 21.79
C LYS A 275 -10.35 10.76 21.53
N LYS A 276 -10.63 11.36 20.38
CA LYS A 276 -11.96 11.84 19.99
C LYS A 276 -13.01 10.72 19.92
N TYR A 277 -12.60 9.52 19.53
CA TYR A 277 -13.49 8.37 19.32
C TYR A 277 -13.22 7.18 20.27
N ASN A 278 -12.36 7.37 21.29
CA ASN A 278 -11.97 6.35 22.28
C ASN A 278 -11.54 5.00 21.65
N LEU A 279 -10.59 5.06 20.70
CA LEU A 279 -10.18 3.93 19.87
C LEU A 279 -8.94 3.19 20.43
N PRO A 280 -8.72 1.92 20.06
CA PRO A 280 -7.40 1.31 20.20
C PRO A 280 -6.35 2.08 19.34
N PRO A 281 -5.06 2.02 19.70
CA PRO A 281 -3.99 2.66 18.95
C PRO A 281 -3.99 2.30 17.46
N LYS A 282 -3.79 3.30 16.61
CA LYS A 282 -3.72 3.11 15.16
C LYS A 282 -2.38 2.49 14.77
N VAL A 283 -2.36 1.76 13.65
CA VAL A 283 -1.11 1.46 12.94
C VAL A 283 -0.92 2.50 11.84
N LEU A 284 0.30 3.01 11.70
CA LEU A 284 0.74 3.85 10.60
C LEU A 284 1.86 3.14 9.84
N THR A 285 1.60 2.75 8.61
CA THR A 285 2.60 2.13 7.72
C THR A 285 3.24 3.20 6.86
N VAL A 286 4.55 3.41 7.00
CA VAL A 286 5.33 4.36 6.20
C VAL A 286 6.22 3.57 5.24
N HIS A 287 5.87 3.60 3.95
CA HIS A 287 6.57 2.85 2.92
C HIS A 287 7.94 3.45 2.60
N ARG A 288 8.99 2.63 2.51
CA ARG A 288 10.37 3.09 2.30
C ARG A 288 11.22 2.06 1.57
N PHE A 289 11.64 2.40 0.35
CA PHE A 289 12.63 1.64 -0.44
C PHE A 289 13.87 2.47 -0.84
N THR A 290 13.97 3.72 -0.38
CA THR A 290 15.18 4.55 -0.50
C THR A 290 15.45 5.28 0.80
N ARG A 291 16.72 5.68 1.03
CA ARG A 291 17.08 6.54 2.15
C ARG A 291 16.26 7.85 2.12
N ASN A 292 16.29 8.56 1.01
CA ASN A 292 15.71 9.91 0.93
C ASN A 292 14.17 9.94 0.81
N GLY A 293 13.50 8.79 0.72
CA GLY A 293 12.03 8.71 0.79
C GLY A 293 11.46 9.25 2.11
N VAL A 294 12.21 9.13 3.21
CA VAL A 294 11.88 9.80 4.48
C VAL A 294 13.09 10.61 4.95
N THR A 295 12.94 11.93 5.12
CA THR A 295 13.97 12.80 5.69
C THR A 295 13.79 12.99 7.20
N ASN A 296 14.91 13.23 7.90
CA ASN A 296 14.94 13.53 9.34
C ASN A 296 14.27 12.49 10.24
N ALA A 297 14.29 11.19 9.88
CA ALA A 297 13.55 10.11 10.56
C ALA A 297 13.76 10.03 12.09
N ARG A 298 14.93 10.45 12.62
CA ARG A 298 15.20 10.54 14.06
C ARG A 298 14.33 11.55 14.82
N SER A 299 13.71 12.49 14.10
CA SER A 299 12.79 13.50 14.64
C SER A 299 11.33 13.04 14.63
N ILE A 300 11.03 11.78 14.29
CA ILE A 300 9.69 11.22 14.36
C ILE A 300 9.31 10.98 15.83
N ALA A 301 8.25 11.64 16.30
CA ALA A 301 7.75 11.55 17.66
C ALA A 301 6.84 10.32 17.82
N LEU A 302 7.26 9.39 18.66
CA LEU A 302 6.45 8.22 19.04
C LEU A 302 5.31 8.64 19.98
N ARG A 303 4.17 7.95 19.90
CA ARG A 303 2.95 8.26 20.65
C ARG A 303 2.29 6.94 21.12
N PRO A 304 1.82 6.81 22.38
CA PRO A 304 1.05 5.63 22.82
C PRO A 304 -0.13 5.27 21.91
N GLU A 305 -0.72 6.29 21.27
CA GLU A 305 -1.89 6.21 20.39
C GLU A 305 -1.58 5.74 18.96
N VAL A 306 -0.30 5.65 18.55
CA VAL A 306 0.09 5.31 17.16
C VAL A 306 1.32 4.39 17.12
N GLN A 307 1.17 3.24 16.46
CA GLN A 307 2.20 2.24 16.22
C GLN A 307 2.78 2.45 14.81
N ILE A 308 4.02 2.93 14.71
CA ILE A 308 4.66 3.27 13.43
C ILE A 308 5.45 2.08 12.88
N VAL A 309 5.14 1.70 11.65
CA VAL A 309 5.83 0.65 10.89
C VAL A 309 6.65 1.30 9.77
N MET A 310 7.97 1.21 9.84
CA MET A 310 8.84 1.51 8.70
C MET A 310 8.88 0.29 7.77
N HIS A 311 8.25 0.42 6.61
CA HIS A 311 7.90 -0.69 5.74
C HIS A 311 8.82 -0.77 4.53
N MET A 312 9.59 -1.86 4.41
CA MET A 312 10.53 -2.05 3.30
C MET A 312 9.78 -2.40 2.02
N ASP A 313 9.65 -1.42 1.15
CA ASP A 313 8.76 -1.41 -0.02
C ASP A 313 9.51 -1.70 -1.34
N GLY A 314 10.76 -2.15 -1.25
CA GLY A 314 11.63 -2.42 -2.41
C GLY A 314 11.35 -3.77 -3.05
N TRP A 315 11.52 -3.86 -4.37
CA TRP A 315 11.30 -5.07 -5.16
C TRP A 315 12.57 -5.58 -5.85
N GLY A 316 12.55 -6.87 -6.21
CA GLY A 316 13.63 -7.57 -6.91
C GLY A 316 14.24 -8.70 -6.08
N ALA A 317 15.46 -9.08 -6.43
CA ALA A 317 16.08 -10.29 -5.92
C ALA A 317 16.36 -10.28 -4.39
N PRO A 318 16.37 -11.46 -3.71
CA PRO A 318 16.49 -11.58 -2.26
C PRO A 318 17.70 -10.93 -1.57
N TRP A 319 18.79 -10.62 -2.29
CA TRP A 319 19.91 -9.87 -1.75
C TRP A 319 19.65 -8.35 -1.79
N LEU A 320 19.16 -7.81 -2.91
CA LEU A 320 18.82 -6.38 -3.04
C LEU A 320 17.77 -5.95 -1.99
N LYS A 321 16.81 -6.83 -1.68
CA LYS A 321 15.79 -6.57 -0.66
C LYS A 321 16.36 -6.60 0.77
N ARG A 322 17.34 -7.48 1.03
CA ARG A 322 18.12 -7.54 2.28
C ARG A 322 19.00 -6.30 2.46
N ASP A 323 19.70 -5.88 1.41
CA ASP A 323 20.51 -4.66 1.39
C ASP A 323 19.64 -3.42 1.62
N SER A 324 18.50 -3.31 0.93
CA SER A 324 17.54 -2.21 1.10
C SER A 324 16.95 -2.17 2.52
N TYR A 325 16.64 -3.33 3.10
CA TYR A 325 16.19 -3.45 4.49
C TYR A 325 17.26 -2.94 5.46
N LYS A 326 18.49 -3.43 5.33
CA LYS A 326 19.65 -3.01 6.13
C LYS A 326 19.87 -1.50 6.07
N ASP A 327 19.94 -0.96 4.86
CA ASP A 327 20.44 0.39 4.65
C ASP A 327 19.37 1.47 4.85
N TYR A 328 18.09 1.19 4.63
CA TYR A 328 17.01 2.18 4.70
C TYR A 328 16.04 1.97 5.89
N VAL A 329 15.98 0.76 6.46
CA VAL A 329 15.10 0.45 7.61
C VAL A 329 15.92 0.16 8.87
N VAL A 330 16.85 -0.79 8.85
CA VAL A 330 17.65 -1.14 10.04
C VAL A 330 18.57 0.02 10.46
N SER A 331 19.17 0.71 9.50
CA SER A 331 20.08 1.84 9.75
C SER A 331 19.42 3.09 10.33
N GLU A 332 18.09 3.19 10.28
CA GLU A 332 17.32 4.37 10.70
C GLU A 332 16.08 3.96 11.49
N PRO A 333 16.26 3.62 12.79
CA PRO A 333 15.17 3.12 13.62
C PRO A 333 14.09 4.15 13.91
N VAL A 334 12.85 3.67 14.04
CA VAL A 334 11.68 4.48 14.44
C VAL A 334 10.87 3.78 15.53
N GLN A 335 10.19 2.66 15.23
CA GLN A 335 9.45 1.90 16.26
C GLN A 335 9.32 0.41 15.91
N TYR A 336 8.67 0.11 14.79
CA TYR A 336 8.52 -1.25 14.25
C TYR A 336 8.93 -1.29 12.78
N THR A 337 9.15 -2.49 12.25
CA THR A 337 9.49 -2.70 10.84
C THR A 337 8.47 -3.59 10.13
N GLY A 338 8.35 -3.37 8.83
CA GLY A 338 7.62 -4.23 7.92
C GLY A 338 8.42 -4.53 6.66
N PHE A 339 7.92 -5.47 5.86
CA PHE A 339 8.60 -5.93 4.65
C PHE A 339 7.57 -6.38 3.60
N LYS A 340 7.75 -5.93 2.36
CA LYS A 340 6.89 -6.26 1.24
C LYS A 340 7.43 -7.39 0.38
N LEU A 341 6.55 -8.22 -0.13
CA LEU A 341 6.79 -9.28 -1.08
C LEU A 341 5.96 -8.99 -2.33
N PHE A 342 6.61 -8.86 -3.49
CA PHE A 342 5.94 -8.60 -4.76
C PHE A 342 5.92 -9.89 -5.56
N TYR A 343 4.75 -10.53 -5.69
CA TYR A 343 4.63 -11.86 -6.30
C TYR A 343 5.24 -11.90 -7.72
N HIS A 344 5.03 -10.83 -8.48
CA HIS A 344 5.50 -10.70 -9.87
C HIS A 344 6.81 -9.93 -10.00
N ASN A 345 7.04 -8.85 -9.23
CA ASN A 345 8.22 -8.00 -9.43
C ASN A 345 9.49 -8.60 -8.82
N ASP A 346 9.40 -9.31 -7.69
CA ASP A 346 10.56 -9.98 -7.08
C ASP A 346 11.02 -11.16 -7.94
N THR A 347 10.07 -11.86 -8.57
CA THR A 347 10.32 -13.09 -9.36
C THR A 347 10.57 -12.86 -10.85
N LYS A 348 10.42 -11.63 -11.34
CA LYS A 348 10.44 -11.26 -12.78
C LYS A 348 11.67 -11.72 -13.58
N LYS A 349 12.78 -12.00 -12.90
CA LYS A 349 14.06 -12.45 -13.50
C LYS A 349 14.37 -13.94 -13.27
N GLY A 350 13.46 -14.70 -12.66
CA GLY A 350 13.70 -16.06 -12.18
C GLY A 350 14.25 -16.15 -10.75
N ASP A 351 14.43 -15.00 -10.08
CA ASP A 351 14.79 -14.94 -8.66
C ASP A 351 13.67 -15.53 -7.77
N PRO A 352 13.97 -16.23 -6.67
CA PRO A 352 12.95 -16.77 -5.78
C PRO A 352 12.34 -15.68 -4.89
N LEU A 353 11.03 -15.74 -4.65
CA LEU A 353 10.36 -14.91 -3.65
C LEU A 353 10.87 -15.27 -2.24
N MET A 354 11.18 -14.27 -1.40
CA MET A 354 11.66 -14.52 -0.04
C MET A 354 10.57 -15.19 0.83
N THR A 355 10.95 -16.23 1.56
CA THR A 355 10.02 -17.01 2.40
C THR A 355 9.78 -16.35 3.76
N PRO A 356 8.71 -16.72 4.50
CA PRO A 356 8.57 -16.35 5.92
C PRO A 356 9.82 -16.69 6.75
N GLN A 357 10.41 -17.86 6.49
CA GLN A 357 11.65 -18.32 7.14
C GLN A 357 12.86 -17.44 6.81
N ASP A 358 12.90 -16.76 5.65
CA ASP A 358 13.94 -15.77 5.35
C ASP A 358 13.72 -14.46 6.08
N LEU A 359 12.48 -13.97 6.11
CA LEU A 359 12.15 -12.71 6.80
C LEU A 359 12.31 -12.84 8.33
N LEU A 360 12.11 -14.04 8.90
CA LEU A 360 12.36 -14.34 10.31
C LEU A 360 13.85 -14.32 10.70
N LYS A 361 14.78 -14.38 9.74
CA LYS A 361 16.24 -14.20 9.98
C LYS A 361 16.62 -12.73 10.14
N LEU A 362 15.82 -11.80 9.63
CA LEU A 362 16.09 -10.37 9.69
C LEU A 362 16.05 -9.84 11.14
N ASN A 363 16.87 -8.82 11.42
CA ASN A 363 16.95 -8.15 12.71
C ASN A 363 16.90 -6.62 12.54
N PRO A 364 15.91 -5.92 13.15
CA PRO A 364 14.71 -6.48 13.80
C PRO A 364 13.88 -7.34 12.83
N LYS A 365 13.03 -8.23 13.36
CA LYS A 365 12.12 -9.06 12.56
C LYS A 365 10.95 -8.21 12.06
N PRO A 366 10.59 -8.24 10.77
CA PRO A 366 9.36 -7.62 10.28
C PRO A 366 8.11 -8.20 10.96
N ILE A 367 7.25 -7.32 11.45
CA ILE A 367 5.98 -7.66 12.11
C ILE A 367 4.75 -7.15 11.35
N TYR A 368 4.97 -6.43 10.25
CA TYR A 368 3.98 -6.11 9.24
C TYR A 368 4.48 -6.63 7.89
N ILE A 369 3.77 -7.58 7.31
CA ILE A 369 4.12 -8.22 6.04
C ILE A 369 3.07 -7.80 5.02
N GLN A 370 3.51 -7.38 3.83
CA GLN A 370 2.60 -6.95 2.76
C GLN A 370 2.89 -7.74 1.50
N TYR A 371 1.84 -8.20 0.83
CA TYR A 371 1.93 -8.86 -0.47
C TYR A 371 1.30 -7.97 -1.55
N GLN A 372 1.99 -7.82 -2.68
CA GLN A 372 1.54 -7.10 -3.87
C GLN A 372 1.64 -7.98 -5.12
#